data_AF-A0A7V9UII1-F1
#
_entry.id   AF-A0A7V9UII1-F1
#
_cell.length_a   1.000
_cell.length_b   1.000
_cell.length_c   1.000
_cell.angle_alpha   90.00
_cell.angle_beta   90.00
_cell.angle_gamma   90.00
#
_symmetry.space_group_name_H-M   'P 1'
#
loop_
_entity.id
_entity.type
_entity.pdbx_description
1 polymer ?
#
loop_
_entity_poly.entity_id
_entity_poly.type
_entity_poly.pdbx_seq_one_letter_code
_entity_poly.pdbx_strand_id
1 'polypeptide(L)'
;MKRVICSTAFASVLFHGQLSAHCQMPCGIYHDDMVYDLIDQYVETMYKGISVINNNKFTTPKEKNEFIRWVMEKDKASDQMAKLITEYFLQQKIKAGEDDTVKRLVSAHQLLFLLVAIKQNTNLELVKTFSTEWDKFKLMFHREDYECEIDKLKLEARAKQKAALEKAEKSHTHDHDHDGEQAHNHTH
;
A
#
# COMPACT_ATOMS: atom_id res chain seq x y z
N MET A 1 -31.71 -41.92 34.78
CA MET A 1 -30.33 -41.41 34.58
C MET A 1 -30.26 -40.69 33.24
N LYS A 2 -29.80 -39.43 33.25
CA LYS A 2 -29.12 -38.62 32.19
C LYS A 2 -29.68 -38.72 30.75
N ARG A 3 -30.51 -37.76 30.28
CA ARG A 3 -30.15 -36.51 29.54
C ARG A 3 -29.23 -36.71 28.32
N VAL A 4 -29.79 -36.58 27.10
CA VAL A 4 -29.21 -35.91 25.91
C VAL A 4 -30.38 -35.49 24.98
N ILE A 5 -31.22 -34.52 25.35
CA ILE A 5 -31.28 -33.13 24.82
C ILE A 5 -30.53 -32.88 23.49
N CYS A 6 -31.35 -32.55 22.47
CA CYS A 6 -31.11 -31.70 21.29
C CYS A 6 -29.67 -31.50 20.79
N SER A 7 -29.39 -32.00 19.60
CA SER A 7 -28.35 -31.46 18.72
C SER A 7 -28.79 -31.44 17.25
N THR A 8 -29.99 -30.93 16.99
CA THR A 8 -30.40 -30.44 15.67
C THR A 8 -30.33 -28.92 15.64
N ALA A 9 -29.12 -28.38 15.80
CA ALA A 9 -28.82 -26.98 15.56
C ALA A 9 -27.31 -26.83 15.53
N PHE A 10 -26.70 -26.84 14.33
CA PHE A 10 -25.57 -25.99 13.92
C PHE A 10 -24.97 -26.52 12.60
N ALA A 11 -25.67 -26.32 11.49
CA ALA A 11 -25.08 -26.46 10.15
C ALA A 11 -25.41 -25.22 9.30
N SER A 12 -25.18 -24.04 9.87
CA SER A 12 -25.36 -22.76 9.19
C SER A 12 -24.34 -21.74 9.65
N VAL A 13 -23.06 -22.04 9.42
CA VAL A 13 -22.00 -21.07 9.19
C VAL A 13 -20.97 -21.88 8.39
N LEU A 14 -20.68 -21.60 7.12
CA LEU A 14 -19.54 -20.77 6.71
C LEU A 14 -19.61 -20.59 5.18
N PHE A 15 -20.65 -19.92 4.68
CA PHE A 15 -20.48 -19.16 3.44
C PHE A 15 -20.02 -17.77 3.86
N HIS A 16 -18.73 -17.64 4.14
CA HIS A 16 -18.07 -16.34 4.04
C HIS A 16 -18.10 -15.98 2.57
N GLY A 17 -19.19 -15.33 2.15
CA GLY A 17 -19.21 -14.60 0.89
C GLY A 17 -17.99 -13.68 0.93
N GLN A 18 -17.09 -13.86 -0.02
CA GLN A 18 -16.07 -12.87 -0.28
C GLN A 18 -16.83 -11.59 -0.63
N LEU A 19 -17.00 -10.71 0.36
CA LEU A 19 -17.46 -9.36 0.13
C LEU A 19 -16.32 -8.68 -0.63
N SER A 20 -16.31 -8.90 -1.94
CA SER A 20 -15.64 -8.02 -2.88
C SER A 20 -16.42 -6.71 -2.82
N ALA A 21 -16.08 -5.88 -1.84
CA ALA A 21 -16.67 -4.57 -1.64
C ALA A 21 -16.20 -3.66 -2.78
N HIS A 22 -16.82 -3.80 -3.96
CA HIS A 22 -16.71 -2.84 -5.06
C HIS A 22 -18.11 -2.51 -5.59
N CYS A 23 -19.09 -2.40 -4.69
CA CYS A 23 -20.37 -1.80 -5.04
C CYS A 23 -20.08 -0.36 -5.47
N GLN A 24 -20.23 -0.05 -6.75
CA GLN A 24 -20.26 1.29 -7.35
C GLN A 24 -21.45 2.14 -6.84
N MET A 25 -21.97 1.80 -5.66
CA MET A 25 -23.01 2.52 -4.96
C MET A 25 -22.38 3.71 -4.24
N PRO A 26 -23.02 4.88 -4.23
CA PRO A 26 -22.52 6.07 -3.56
C PRO A 26 -22.64 5.88 -2.03
N CYS A 27 -21.75 5.09 -1.45
CA CYS A 27 -21.71 4.81 -0.02
C CYS A 27 -20.92 5.87 0.78
N GLY A 28 -20.22 6.78 0.09
CA GLY A 28 -19.43 7.85 0.72
C GLY A 28 -18.17 7.38 1.47
N ILE A 29 -17.92 6.07 1.50
CA ILE A 29 -16.76 5.45 2.16
C ILE A 29 -15.66 5.27 1.12
N TYR A 30 -14.76 6.25 1.04
CA TYR A 30 -13.58 6.21 0.18
C TYR A 30 -12.36 5.99 1.07
N HIS A 31 -11.62 4.92 0.81
CA HIS A 31 -10.31 4.70 1.41
C HIS A 31 -9.26 4.89 0.30
N ASP A 32 -8.99 6.15 -0.01
CA ASP A 32 -8.06 6.53 -1.08
C ASP A 32 -6.70 5.87 -0.87
N ASP A 33 -6.21 5.85 0.36
CA ASP A 33 -4.92 5.25 0.72
C ASP A 33 -4.86 3.75 0.39
N MET A 34 -5.94 3.00 0.62
CA MET A 34 -5.98 1.59 0.25
C MET A 34 -5.92 1.38 -1.27
N VAL A 35 -6.55 2.26 -2.05
CA VAL A 35 -6.48 2.21 -3.52
C VAL A 35 -5.08 2.58 -3.98
N TYR A 36 -4.45 3.57 -3.35
CA TYR A 36 -3.08 3.97 -3.66
C TYR A 36 -2.08 2.87 -3.35
N ASP A 37 -2.12 2.29 -2.14
CA ASP A 37 -1.28 1.18 -1.73
C ASP A 37 -1.43 -0.03 -2.67
N LEU A 38 -2.68 -0.34 -3.07
CA LEU A 38 -2.95 -1.45 -3.99
C LEU A 38 -2.35 -1.21 -5.39
N ILE A 39 -2.46 0.02 -5.90
CA ILE A 39 -1.84 0.39 -7.17
C ILE A 39 -0.32 0.34 -7.05
N ASP A 40 0.26 0.88 -5.97
CA ASP A 40 1.72 0.84 -5.72
C ASP A 40 2.22 -0.62 -5.65
N GLN A 41 1.48 -1.52 -4.99
CA GLN A 41 1.78 -2.96 -4.96
C GLN A 41 1.76 -3.59 -6.37
N TYR A 42 0.82 -3.22 -7.23
CA TYR A 42 0.82 -3.69 -8.61
C TYR A 42 1.98 -3.12 -9.43
N VAL A 43 2.41 -1.87 -9.19
CA VAL A 43 3.62 -1.30 -9.80
C VAL A 43 4.85 -2.13 -9.42
N GLU A 44 5.02 -2.44 -8.13
CA GLU A 44 6.11 -3.29 -7.65
C GLU A 44 6.08 -4.69 -8.28
N THR A 45 4.88 -5.27 -8.42
CA THR A 45 4.70 -6.58 -9.04
C THR A 45 5.15 -6.57 -10.51
N MET A 46 4.75 -5.55 -11.29
CA MET A 46 5.17 -5.38 -12.68
C MET A 46 6.68 -5.14 -12.78
N TYR A 47 7.24 -4.28 -11.92
CA TYR A 47 8.67 -4.03 -11.84
C TYR A 47 9.46 -5.32 -11.55
N LYS A 48 9.01 -6.10 -10.56
CA LYS A 48 9.63 -7.36 -10.19
C LYS A 48 9.55 -8.38 -11.32
N GLY A 49 8.37 -8.53 -11.94
CA GLY A 49 8.17 -9.45 -13.05
C GLY A 49 9.09 -9.15 -14.23
N ILE A 50 9.15 -7.89 -14.67
CA ILE A 50 10.05 -7.48 -15.76
C ILE A 50 11.53 -7.64 -15.36
N SER A 51 11.90 -7.31 -14.11
CA SER A 51 13.27 -7.49 -13.63
C SER A 51 13.70 -8.96 -13.64
N VAL A 52 12.84 -9.87 -13.19
CA VAL A 52 13.11 -11.31 -13.23
C VAL A 52 13.24 -11.80 -14.66
N ILE A 53 12.35 -11.34 -15.55
CA ILE A 53 12.39 -11.68 -16.98
C ILE A 53 13.71 -11.22 -17.63
N ASN A 54 14.20 -10.02 -17.33
CA ASN A 54 15.42 -9.50 -17.94
C ASN A 54 16.71 -10.12 -17.38
N ASN A 55 16.71 -10.52 -16.11
CA ASN A 55 17.93 -10.94 -15.42
C ASN A 55 18.17 -12.46 -15.44
N ASN A 56 17.23 -13.26 -15.95
CA ASN A 56 17.33 -14.72 -15.98
C ASN A 56 17.33 -15.27 -17.41
N LYS A 57 18.07 -16.37 -17.63
CA LYS A 57 18.20 -17.01 -18.95
C LYS A 57 17.13 -18.08 -19.24
N PHE A 58 16.42 -18.54 -18.21
CA PHE A 58 15.34 -19.53 -18.30
C PHE A 58 15.67 -20.80 -19.12
N THR A 59 16.75 -21.47 -18.74
CA THR A 59 17.33 -22.61 -19.48
C THR A 59 16.68 -23.94 -19.14
N THR A 60 16.19 -24.13 -17.92
CA THR A 60 15.56 -25.40 -17.49
C THR A 60 14.03 -25.38 -17.67
N PRO A 61 13.35 -26.54 -17.78
CA PRO A 61 11.88 -26.59 -17.82
C PRO A 61 11.20 -25.90 -16.63
N LYS A 62 11.79 -26.02 -15.42
CA LYS A 62 11.31 -25.35 -14.21
C LYS A 62 11.39 -23.84 -14.35
N GLU A 63 12.51 -23.32 -14.85
CA GLU A 63 12.70 -21.89 -15.06
C GLU A 63 11.77 -21.35 -16.17
N LYS A 64 11.51 -22.13 -17.23
CA LYS A 64 10.52 -21.75 -18.26
C LYS A 64 9.12 -21.60 -17.69
N ASN A 65 8.72 -22.46 -16.74
CA ASN A 65 7.45 -22.27 -16.03
C ASN A 65 7.43 -20.98 -15.20
N GLU A 66 8.55 -20.60 -14.60
CA GLU A 66 8.68 -19.32 -13.89
C GLU A 66 8.58 -18.12 -14.83
N PHE A 67 9.23 -18.17 -16.00
CA PHE A 67 9.08 -17.14 -17.03
C PHE A 67 7.60 -16.91 -17.41
N ILE A 68 6.88 -18.00 -17.72
CA ILE A 68 5.46 -17.94 -18.07
C ILE A 68 4.65 -17.33 -16.92
N ARG A 69 4.93 -17.70 -15.66
CA ARG A 69 4.23 -17.14 -14.49
C ARG A 69 4.48 -15.64 -14.36
N TRP A 70 5.70 -15.16 -14.54
CA TRP A 70 5.99 -13.73 -14.47
C TRP A 70 5.35 -12.92 -15.60
N VAL A 71 5.27 -13.49 -16.82
CA VAL A 71 4.51 -12.89 -17.92
C VAL A 71 3.02 -12.80 -17.59
N MET A 72 2.44 -13.87 -17.06
CA MET A 72 1.02 -13.89 -16.67
C MET A 72 0.73 -12.95 -15.49
N GLU A 73 1.61 -12.91 -14.49
CA GLU A 73 1.38 -12.11 -13.28
C GLU A 73 1.53 -10.61 -13.55
N LYS A 74 2.52 -10.19 -14.37
CA LYS A 74 2.63 -8.78 -14.75
C LYS A 74 1.40 -8.32 -15.56
N ASP A 75 0.89 -9.17 -16.45
CA ASP A 75 -0.27 -8.85 -17.28
C ASP A 75 -1.54 -8.75 -16.44
N LYS A 76 -1.73 -9.69 -15.51
CA LYS A 76 -2.82 -9.66 -14.54
C LYS A 76 -2.76 -8.42 -13.65
N ALA A 77 -1.58 -8.05 -13.15
CA ALA A 77 -1.39 -6.83 -12.35
C ALA A 77 -1.75 -5.58 -13.16
N SER A 78 -1.32 -5.50 -14.42
CA SER A 78 -1.72 -4.41 -15.33
C SER A 78 -3.24 -4.33 -15.52
N ASP A 79 -3.92 -5.48 -15.69
CA ASP A 79 -5.38 -5.51 -15.88
C ASP A 79 -6.14 -5.09 -14.62
N GLN A 80 -5.72 -5.54 -13.43
CA GLN A 80 -6.34 -5.12 -12.18
C GLN A 80 -6.15 -3.62 -11.94
N MET A 81 -4.96 -3.09 -12.25
CA MET A 81 -4.70 -1.67 -12.13
C MET A 81 -5.51 -0.84 -13.13
N ALA A 82 -5.64 -1.29 -14.38
CA ALA A 82 -6.47 -0.62 -15.39
C ALA A 82 -7.94 -0.57 -14.95
N LYS A 83 -8.42 -1.64 -14.32
CA LYS A 83 -9.76 -1.69 -13.72
C LYS A 83 -9.91 -0.66 -12.60
N LEU A 84 -8.93 -0.54 -11.69
CA LEU A 84 -8.95 0.48 -10.64
C LEU A 84 -8.94 1.91 -11.21
N ILE A 85 -8.07 2.21 -12.17
CA ILE A 85 -8.02 3.53 -12.82
C ILE A 85 -9.38 3.86 -13.44
N THR A 86 -10.00 2.88 -14.11
CA THR A 86 -11.29 3.08 -14.78
C THR A 86 -12.44 3.21 -13.80
N GLU A 87 -12.62 2.25 -12.91
CA GLU A 87 -13.80 2.18 -12.04
C GLU A 87 -13.72 3.14 -10.86
N TYR A 88 -12.52 3.39 -10.32
CA TYR A 88 -12.35 4.30 -9.19
C TYR A 88 -12.18 5.74 -9.67
N PHE A 89 -11.19 6.00 -10.53
CA PHE A 89 -10.86 7.38 -10.86
C PHE A 89 -11.76 7.95 -11.95
N LEU A 90 -11.88 7.28 -13.10
CA LEU A 90 -12.68 7.80 -14.22
C LEU A 90 -14.17 7.84 -13.89
N GLN A 91 -14.71 6.79 -13.27
CA GLN A 91 -16.15 6.68 -13.01
C GLN A 91 -16.60 7.37 -11.72
N GLN A 92 -15.78 7.38 -10.65
CA GLN A 92 -16.21 7.88 -9.34
C GLN A 92 -15.58 9.22 -8.95
N LYS A 93 -14.26 9.40 -9.15
CA LYS A 93 -13.51 10.57 -8.63
C LYS A 93 -13.50 11.76 -9.57
N ILE A 94 -13.29 11.56 -10.86
CA ILE A 94 -13.26 12.64 -11.85
C ILE A 94 -14.70 13.05 -12.17
N LYS A 95 -15.08 14.28 -11.81
CA LYS A 95 -16.41 14.82 -12.16
C LYS A 95 -16.35 15.51 -13.51
N ALA A 96 -17.51 15.55 -14.18
CA ALA A 96 -17.67 16.32 -15.41
C ALA A 96 -17.85 17.80 -15.08
N GLY A 97 -17.22 18.68 -15.86
CA GLY A 97 -17.39 20.14 -15.76
C GLY A 97 -16.55 20.82 -14.67
N GLU A 98 -15.59 20.11 -14.04
CA GLU A 98 -14.57 20.74 -13.21
C GLU A 98 -13.45 21.30 -14.10
N ASP A 99 -12.80 22.39 -13.68
CA ASP A 99 -11.75 23.05 -14.47
C ASP A 99 -10.56 22.13 -14.77
N ASP A 100 -10.29 21.15 -13.90
CA ASP A 100 -9.19 20.21 -14.05
C ASP A 100 -9.61 18.82 -14.58
N THR A 101 -10.89 18.63 -14.94
CA THR A 101 -11.41 17.37 -15.52
C THR A 101 -10.55 16.91 -16.69
N VAL A 102 -10.26 17.80 -17.65
CA VAL A 102 -9.48 17.46 -18.84
C VAL A 102 -8.07 16.99 -18.48
N LYS A 103 -7.41 17.69 -17.54
CA LYS A 103 -6.07 17.34 -17.06
C LYS A 103 -6.06 15.95 -16.42
N ARG A 104 -7.03 15.66 -15.55
CA ARG A 104 -7.15 14.35 -14.88
C ARG A 104 -7.45 13.23 -15.88
N LEU A 105 -8.31 13.47 -16.87
CA LEU A 105 -8.62 12.49 -17.93
C LEU A 105 -7.41 12.16 -18.80
N VAL A 106 -6.63 13.17 -19.20
CA VAL A 106 -5.41 12.97 -20.01
C VAL A 106 -4.39 12.13 -19.24
N SER A 107 -4.15 12.44 -17.97
CA SER A 107 -3.23 11.68 -17.13
C SER A 107 -3.73 10.23 -16.90
N ALA A 108 -5.02 10.03 -16.61
CA ALA A 108 -5.61 8.70 -16.49
C ALA A 108 -5.48 7.88 -17.79
N HIS A 109 -5.71 8.51 -18.94
CA HIS A 109 -5.51 7.86 -20.24
C HIS A 109 -4.05 7.45 -20.46
N GLN A 110 -3.10 8.33 -20.14
CA GLN A 110 -1.67 8.05 -20.24
C GLN A 110 -1.27 6.84 -19.37
N LEU A 111 -1.78 6.76 -18.13
CA LEU A 111 -1.56 5.61 -17.25
C LEU A 111 -2.10 4.32 -17.89
N LEU A 112 -3.33 4.33 -18.40
CA LEU A 112 -3.94 3.16 -19.06
C LEU A 112 -3.15 2.72 -20.30
N PHE A 113 -2.66 3.68 -21.10
CA PHE A 113 -1.82 3.39 -22.26
C PHE A 113 -0.49 2.75 -21.88
N LEU A 114 0.17 3.27 -20.84
CA LEU A 114 1.41 2.72 -20.30
C LEU A 114 1.22 1.28 -19.78
N LEU A 115 0.06 0.95 -19.20
CA LEU A 115 -0.23 -0.43 -18.77
C LEU A 115 -0.24 -1.40 -19.95
N VAL A 116 -0.87 -1.05 -21.08
CA VAL A 116 -0.83 -1.87 -22.29
C VAL A 116 0.60 -2.04 -22.80
N ALA A 117 1.40 -0.97 -22.78
CA ALA A 117 2.80 -1.03 -23.18
C ALA A 117 3.63 -1.96 -22.26
N ILE A 118 3.40 -1.92 -20.94
CA ILE A 118 4.04 -2.80 -19.95
C ILE A 118 3.66 -4.27 -20.17
N LYS A 119 2.40 -4.56 -20.57
CA LYS A 119 1.99 -5.93 -20.95
C LYS A 119 2.75 -6.45 -22.17
N GLN A 120 2.99 -5.59 -23.14
CA GLN A 120 3.57 -5.99 -24.42
C GLN A 120 5.11 -6.03 -24.41
N ASN A 121 5.77 -5.46 -23.39
CA ASN A 121 7.21 -5.25 -23.39
C ASN A 121 7.88 -5.71 -22.08
N THR A 122 9.22 -5.77 -22.10
CA THR A 122 10.06 -6.04 -20.93
C THR A 122 10.99 -4.86 -20.61
N ASN A 123 10.64 -3.65 -21.03
CA ASN A 123 11.41 -2.44 -20.74
C ASN A 123 11.01 -1.86 -19.37
N LEU A 124 11.94 -1.88 -18.40
CA LEU A 124 11.71 -1.31 -17.07
C LEU A 124 11.42 0.20 -17.09
N GLU A 125 11.83 0.91 -18.12
CA GLU A 125 11.57 2.35 -18.24
C GLU A 125 10.08 2.67 -18.38
N LEU A 126 9.29 1.76 -18.95
CA LEU A 126 7.84 1.91 -19.03
C LEU A 126 7.20 1.89 -17.62
N VAL A 127 7.70 1.02 -16.74
CA VAL A 127 7.22 0.93 -15.35
C VAL A 127 7.62 2.17 -14.56
N LYS A 128 8.84 2.70 -14.77
CA LYS A 128 9.27 3.96 -14.13
C LYS A 128 8.47 5.16 -14.62
N THR A 129 8.21 5.23 -15.92
CA THR A 129 7.37 6.28 -16.53
C THR A 129 5.96 6.21 -15.97
N PHE A 130 5.39 5.00 -15.85
CA PHE A 130 4.11 4.79 -15.17
C PHE A 130 4.15 5.28 -13.73
N SER A 131 5.15 4.87 -12.93
CA SER A 131 5.28 5.27 -11.52
C SER A 131 5.36 6.78 -11.37
N THR A 132 6.13 7.45 -12.22
CA THR A 132 6.28 8.91 -12.19
C THR A 132 4.98 9.62 -12.54
N GLU A 133 4.24 9.13 -13.54
CA GLU A 133 2.93 9.69 -13.89
C GLU A 133 1.90 9.41 -12.79
N TRP A 134 1.96 8.23 -12.18
CA TRP A 134 1.08 7.83 -11.08
C TRP A 134 1.27 8.73 -9.86
N ASP A 135 2.50 9.07 -9.50
CA ASP A 135 2.78 10.02 -8.42
C ASP A 135 2.17 11.40 -8.71
N LYS A 136 2.32 11.92 -9.95
CA LYS A 136 1.67 13.17 -10.34
C LYS A 136 0.14 13.08 -10.32
N PHE A 137 -0.40 11.94 -10.74
CA PHE A 137 -1.83 11.70 -10.78
C PHE A 137 -2.44 11.67 -9.38
N LYS A 138 -1.82 10.96 -8.41
CA LYS A 138 -2.20 10.96 -7.00
C LYS A 138 -2.32 12.38 -6.44
N LEU A 139 -1.35 13.24 -6.75
CA LEU A 139 -1.34 14.64 -6.32
C LEU A 139 -2.55 15.46 -6.80
N MET A 140 -3.20 15.06 -7.90
CA MET A 140 -4.40 15.75 -8.40
C MET A 140 -5.65 15.48 -7.56
N PHE A 141 -5.62 14.48 -6.68
CA PHE A 141 -6.76 14.09 -5.83
C PHE A 141 -6.52 14.36 -4.34
N HIS A 142 -5.36 14.86 -3.94
CA HIS A 142 -5.14 15.36 -2.59
C HIS A 142 -6.04 16.58 -2.38
N ARG A 143 -7.20 16.32 -1.78
CA ARG A 143 -8.10 17.34 -1.26
C ARG A 143 -7.41 17.93 -0.02
N GLU A 144 -7.39 19.25 0.12
CA GLU A 144 -6.88 19.96 1.31
C GLU A 144 -7.54 19.50 2.63
N ASP A 145 -8.64 18.73 2.58
CA ASP A 145 -9.48 18.39 3.73
C ASP A 145 -9.67 16.88 4.01
N TYR A 146 -8.92 15.96 3.36
CA TYR A 146 -9.02 14.53 3.71
C TYR A 146 -7.83 14.08 4.56
N GLU A 147 -8.02 14.10 5.87
CA GLU A 147 -7.13 13.40 6.80
C GLU A 147 -7.85 12.15 7.32
N CYS A 148 -7.31 10.97 7.00
CA CYS A 148 -7.77 9.70 7.57
C CYS A 148 -7.65 9.77 9.11
N GLU A 149 -8.78 9.80 9.81
CA GLU A 149 -8.83 9.88 11.29
C GLU A 149 -8.04 8.73 11.96
N ILE A 150 -7.99 7.57 11.31
CA ILE A 150 -7.18 6.43 11.78
C ILE A 150 -5.68 6.73 11.65
N ASP A 151 -5.25 7.45 10.63
CA ASP A 151 -3.84 7.79 10.45
C ASP A 151 -3.40 8.93 11.38
N LYS A 152 -4.28 9.88 11.71
CA LYS A 152 -4.06 10.80 12.83
C LYS A 152 -3.81 10.03 14.12
N LEU A 153 -4.68 9.08 14.44
CA LEU A 153 -4.57 8.26 15.65
C LEU A 153 -3.28 7.42 15.66
N LYS A 154 -2.87 6.85 14.52
CA LYS A 154 -1.59 6.12 14.40
C LYS A 154 -0.39 7.06 14.54
N LEU A 155 -0.44 8.26 13.95
CA LEU A 155 0.63 9.25 14.06
C LEU A 155 0.78 9.71 15.50
N GLU A 156 -0.32 10.00 16.18
CA GLU A 156 -0.35 10.35 17.60
C GLU A 156 0.17 9.22 18.47
N ALA A 157 -0.23 7.98 18.21
CA ALA A 157 0.26 6.81 18.94
C ALA A 157 1.78 6.64 18.78
N ARG A 158 2.30 6.80 17.56
CA ARG A 158 3.74 6.75 17.27
C ARG A 158 4.50 7.92 17.91
N ALA A 159 3.93 9.13 17.90
CA ALA A 159 4.51 10.30 18.54
C ALA A 159 4.59 10.13 20.07
N LYS A 160 3.53 9.59 20.69
CA LYS A 160 3.51 9.27 22.13
C LYS A 160 4.55 8.21 22.48
N GLN A 161 4.70 7.18 21.65
CA GLN A 161 5.69 6.13 21.85
C GLN A 161 7.13 6.67 21.72
N LYS A 162 7.39 7.51 20.72
CA LYS A 162 8.68 8.18 20.53
C LYS A 162 9.03 9.09 21.71
N ALA A 163 8.09 9.91 22.18
CA ALA A 163 8.30 10.77 23.34
C ALA A 163 8.56 9.97 24.63
N ALA A 164 7.92 8.81 24.80
CA ALA A 164 8.18 7.91 25.93
C ALA A 164 9.60 7.30 25.86
N LEU A 165 10.05 6.90 24.67
CA LEU A 165 11.40 6.39 24.43
C LEU A 165 12.46 7.46 24.69
N GLU A 166 12.29 8.68 24.16
CA GLU A 166 13.22 9.80 24.40
C GLU A 166 13.29 10.19 25.88
N LYS A 167 12.18 10.07 26.62
CA LYS A 167 12.16 10.31 28.07
C LYS A 167 12.87 9.21 28.86
N ALA A 168 12.75 7.95 28.41
CA ALA A 168 13.49 6.82 28.99
C ALA A 168 15.00 6.94 28.72
N GLU A 169 15.39 7.34 27.51
CA GLU A 169 16.79 7.58 27.14
C GLU A 169 17.41 8.73 27.94
N LYS A 170 16.67 9.84 28.14
CA LYS A 170 17.13 10.97 28.99
C LYS A 170 17.22 10.63 30.47
N SER A 171 16.46 9.65 30.96
CA SER A 171 16.59 9.16 32.34
C SER A 171 17.81 8.26 32.53
N HIS A 172 18.40 7.76 31.44
CA HIS A 172 19.54 6.84 31.47
C HIS A 172 20.90 7.54 31.28
N THR A 173 20.92 8.84 30.97
CA THR A 173 22.15 9.62 30.71
C THR A 173 22.55 10.56 31.85
N HIS A 174 21.96 10.44 33.04
CA HIS A 174 22.30 11.26 34.21
C HIS A 174 22.89 10.44 35.36
N ASP A 175 23.92 9.64 35.08
CA ASP A 175 24.77 9.02 36.12
C ASP A 175 26.21 8.90 35.57
N HIS A 176 26.89 10.04 35.42
CA HIS A 176 28.35 10.13 35.50
C HIS A 176 28.70 11.62 35.63
N ASP A 177 28.76 12.11 36.87
CA ASP A 177 29.76 13.10 37.32
C ASP A 177 29.47 13.47 38.79
N HIS A 178 30.30 12.94 39.70
CA HIS A 178 30.90 13.63 40.86
C HIS A 178 31.39 12.60 41.89
N ASP A 179 32.68 12.26 41.86
CA ASP A 179 33.37 11.78 43.06
C ASP A 179 34.33 12.86 43.54
N GLY A 180 33.96 13.43 44.68
CA GLY A 180 34.64 14.50 45.36
C GLY A 180 35.85 14.03 46.16
N GLU A 181 36.83 14.93 46.15
CA GLU A 181 37.93 15.13 47.08
C GLU A 181 37.54 14.84 48.56
N GLN A 182 38.23 13.90 49.21
CA GLN A 182 38.20 13.75 50.68
C GLN A 182 39.61 13.84 51.26
N ALA A 183 39.88 15.01 51.84
CA ALA A 183 40.97 15.22 52.77
C ALA A 183 40.65 14.54 54.11
N HIS A 184 41.50 13.60 54.53
CA HIS A 184 41.52 13.07 55.89
C HIS A 184 42.75 13.59 56.62
N ASN A 185 42.52 14.46 57.60
CA ASN A 185 43.47 14.90 58.59
C ASN A 185 43.04 14.35 59.95
N HIS A 186 43.87 13.52 60.59
CA HIS A 186 43.77 13.23 62.02
C HIS A 186 45.16 13.04 62.63
N THR A 187 45.55 14.03 63.42
CA THR A 187 46.57 14.02 64.47
C THR A 187 46.11 13.20 65.68
N HIS A 188 46.87 12.17 66.08
CA HIS A 188 47.78 12.14 67.24
C HIS A 188 48.29 10.72 67.48
#